data_AF-A0A7V8WG45-F1
#
_entry.id   AF-A0A7V8WG45-F1
#
_cell.length_a   1.000
_cell.length_b   1.000
_cell.length_c   1.000
_cell.angle_alpha   90.00
_cell.angle_beta   90.00
_cell.angle_gamma   90.00
#
_symmetry.space_group_name_H-M   'P 1'
#
loop_
_entity.id
_entity.type
_entity.pdbx_description
1 polymer ?
#
loop_
_entity_poly.entity_id
_entity_poly.type
_entity_poly.pdbx_seq_one_letter_code
_entity_poly.pdbx_strand_id
1 'polypeptide(L)'
;DHWWGGYHWATSGGGLALNVGDNVDSTWDPYLDQTITDWNVSGWLDFVEVSGGTTPRKCRPTAGRIEVCNAAYGNNGWLGIAQIWLSGGHISQAITKVNDTYFNTATYNTPAWRRLVMCQEVGHDFGLDHQDETNNNTNLGSCMDYTNDPDGGPGGAVNDDPSNEHPNTHDYDQVQIIYSHSDGGAAAAAIDSDAPDHPSQWGRLMRQNKDRRIQVFELDLGQGRKMLTHVFWADEENDGRGNDKK
;
A
#
# COMPACT_ATOMS: atom_id res chain seq x y z
N ASP A 1 -11.15 -12.76 -7.12
CA ASP A 1 -10.04 -12.92 -6.19
C ASP A 1 -9.20 -11.67 -6.22
N HIS A 2 -9.07 -10.98 -5.08
CA HIS A 2 -8.39 -9.69 -4.92
C HIS A 2 -7.15 -9.86 -4.03
N TRP A 3 -6.43 -10.95 -4.32
CA TRP A 3 -5.17 -11.36 -3.71
C TRP A 3 -4.04 -11.17 -4.74
N TRP A 4 -2.90 -10.64 -4.31
CA TRP A 4 -1.82 -10.18 -5.18
C TRP A 4 -1.03 -11.33 -5.81
N GLY A 5 -1.61 -12.00 -6.80
CA GLY A 5 -0.96 -13.10 -7.53
C GLY A 5 -0.52 -14.28 -6.65
N GLY A 6 -1.08 -14.39 -5.44
CA GLY A 6 -0.74 -15.39 -4.44
C GLY A 6 0.42 -15.07 -3.51
N TYR A 7 0.97 -13.87 -3.55
CA TYR A 7 2.03 -13.46 -2.64
C TYR A 7 1.48 -13.10 -1.26
N HIS A 8 2.06 -13.68 -0.22
CA HIS A 8 1.65 -13.46 1.18
C HIS A 8 2.79 -13.77 2.14
N TRP A 9 2.69 -13.26 3.36
CA TRP A 9 3.60 -13.69 4.43
C TRP A 9 3.33 -15.15 4.79
N ALA A 10 4.37 -15.93 5.03
CA ALA A 10 4.20 -17.32 5.43
C ALA A 10 3.39 -17.41 6.73
N THR A 11 2.37 -18.27 6.77
CA THR A 11 1.49 -18.46 7.92
C THR A 11 1.43 -19.92 8.36
N SER A 12 0.93 -20.15 9.58
CA SER A 12 0.66 -21.48 10.12
C SER A 12 -0.84 -21.83 10.16
N GLY A 13 -1.71 -20.96 9.63
CA GLY A 13 -3.17 -21.14 9.56
C GLY A 13 -3.94 -20.46 10.69
N GLY A 14 -3.27 -19.63 11.49
CA GLY A 14 -3.85 -18.89 12.62
C GLY A 14 -3.89 -17.38 12.43
N GLY A 15 -3.83 -16.90 11.19
CA GLY A 15 -3.69 -15.47 10.89
C GLY A 15 -2.25 -15.03 10.65
N LEU A 16 -2.03 -13.72 10.70
CA LEU A 16 -0.75 -13.06 10.50
C LEU A 16 -0.53 -12.04 11.62
N ALA A 17 0.56 -12.21 12.38
CA ALA A 17 1.01 -11.23 13.35
C ALA A 17 2.29 -10.56 12.83
N LEU A 18 2.31 -9.22 12.78
CA LEU A 18 3.46 -8.45 12.32
C LEU A 18 3.61 -7.19 13.18
N ASN A 19 4.86 -6.77 13.36
CA ASN A 19 5.10 -5.40 13.80
C ASN A 19 4.94 -4.45 12.61
N VAL A 20 4.38 -3.27 12.87
CA VAL A 20 4.33 -2.16 11.92
C VAL A 20 5.22 -1.05 12.46
N GLY A 21 6.26 -0.70 11.70
CA GLY A 21 7.24 0.29 12.08
C GLY A 21 6.84 1.69 11.74
N ASP A 22 6.56 2.47 12.78
CA ASP A 22 6.31 3.89 12.64
C ASP A 22 7.61 4.65 12.37
N ASN A 23 7.77 5.07 11.12
CA ASN A 23 8.76 6.06 10.69
C ASN A 23 8.05 7.24 10.04
N VAL A 24 6.80 7.51 10.40
CA VAL A 24 6.10 8.70 9.95
C VAL A 24 6.31 9.86 10.92
N ASP A 25 5.86 11.06 10.56
CA ASP A 25 5.81 12.21 11.45
C ASP A 25 4.43 12.39 12.06
N SER A 26 4.33 13.28 13.06
CA SER A 26 3.10 13.55 13.82
C SER A 26 1.87 13.95 12.99
N THR A 27 2.06 14.37 11.75
CA THR A 27 0.94 14.65 10.82
C THR A 27 0.30 13.35 10.36
N TRP A 28 1.09 12.29 10.25
CA TRP A 28 0.73 10.98 9.72
C TRP A 28 0.43 9.95 10.82
N ASP A 29 0.92 10.11 12.05
CA ASP A 29 0.66 9.18 13.17
C ASP A 29 -0.85 8.82 13.29
N PRO A 30 -1.80 9.78 13.31
CA PRO A 30 -3.21 9.42 13.47
C PRO A 30 -3.78 8.57 12.34
N TYR A 31 -3.18 8.65 11.14
CA TYR A 31 -3.59 7.86 9.98
C TYR A 31 -3.00 6.46 10.03
N LEU A 32 -1.75 6.32 10.49
CA LEU A 32 -1.14 5.01 10.71
C LEU A 32 -1.86 4.25 11.82
N ASP A 33 -2.13 4.90 12.97
CA ASP A 33 -2.87 4.32 14.10
C ASP A 33 -4.25 3.79 13.67
N GLN A 34 -4.96 4.60 12.87
CA GLN A 34 -6.26 4.26 12.31
C GLN A 34 -6.12 3.06 11.36
N THR A 35 -5.17 3.08 10.42
CA THR A 35 -4.95 1.99 9.48
C THR A 35 -4.64 0.67 10.19
N ILE A 36 -3.81 0.67 11.24
CA ILE A 36 -3.52 -0.53 12.04
C ILE A 36 -4.79 -1.03 12.73
N THR A 37 -5.56 -0.11 13.34
CA THR A 37 -6.82 -0.45 14.01
C THR A 37 -7.82 -1.06 13.03
N ASP A 38 -8.00 -0.44 11.87
CA ASP A 38 -8.97 -0.84 10.86
C ASP A 38 -8.66 -2.21 10.26
N TRP A 39 -7.38 -2.53 10.02
CA TRP A 39 -6.97 -3.84 9.50
C TRP A 39 -7.09 -4.96 10.55
N ASN A 40 -6.82 -4.66 11.82
CA ASN A 40 -6.97 -5.61 12.92
C ASN A 40 -8.44 -6.00 13.20
N VAL A 41 -9.42 -5.26 12.69
CA VAL A 41 -10.85 -5.65 12.76
C VAL A 41 -11.12 -7.02 12.13
N SER A 42 -10.31 -7.44 11.15
CA SER A 42 -10.45 -8.73 10.47
C SER A 42 -10.46 -9.93 11.42
N GLY A 43 -9.81 -9.83 12.58
CA GLY A 43 -9.59 -10.95 13.51
C GLY A 43 -8.58 -11.99 13.03
N TRP A 44 -8.03 -11.82 11.82
CA TRP A 44 -6.98 -12.64 11.22
C TRP A 44 -5.62 -11.92 11.17
N LEU A 45 -5.61 -10.63 11.50
CA LEU A 45 -4.40 -9.82 11.63
C LEU A 45 -4.20 -9.43 13.10
N ASP A 46 -2.93 -9.45 13.52
CA ASP A 46 -2.46 -8.93 14.80
C ASP A 46 -1.27 -8.01 14.53
N PHE A 47 -1.58 -6.80 14.05
CA PHE A 47 -0.61 -5.76 13.79
C PHE A 47 -0.36 -4.94 15.05
N VAL A 48 0.91 -4.86 15.43
CA VAL A 48 1.36 -4.08 16.58
C VAL A 48 2.27 -2.97 16.08
N GLU A 49 1.86 -1.73 16.32
CA GLU A 49 2.72 -0.59 16.08
C GLU A 49 3.93 -0.62 17.02
N VAL A 50 5.12 -0.43 16.46
CA VAL A 50 6.36 -0.27 17.23
C VAL A 50 7.24 0.77 16.57
N SER A 51 8.26 1.26 17.29
CA SER A 51 9.23 2.21 16.74
C SER A 51 9.80 1.73 15.41
N GLY A 52 9.91 2.66 14.46
CA GLY A 52 10.53 2.44 13.16
C GLY A 52 11.97 1.94 13.26
N GLY A 53 12.35 1.06 12.33
CA GLY A 53 13.69 0.50 12.22
C GLY A 53 14.61 1.28 11.28
N THR A 54 14.15 2.40 10.72
CA THR A 54 14.81 3.06 9.60
C THR A 54 14.69 4.58 9.67
N THR A 55 15.14 5.27 8.62
CA THR A 55 14.91 6.72 8.48
C THR A 55 13.84 6.94 7.42
N PRO A 56 12.89 7.88 7.61
CA PRO A 56 11.74 8.02 6.73
C PRO A 56 12.13 8.15 5.25
N ARG A 57 13.14 8.98 4.94
CA ARG A 57 13.60 9.18 3.54
C ARG A 57 14.19 7.94 2.87
N LYS A 58 14.90 7.08 3.61
CA LYS A 58 15.48 5.85 3.03
C LYS A 58 14.50 4.70 3.05
N CYS A 59 13.65 4.65 4.07
CA CYS A 59 12.69 3.60 4.35
C CYS A 59 13.21 2.19 4.03
N ARG A 60 14.41 1.85 4.53
CA ARG A 60 14.98 0.51 4.33
C ARG A 60 14.04 -0.53 4.96
N PRO A 61 13.75 -1.64 4.26
CA PRO A 61 12.92 -2.70 4.81
C PRO A 61 13.61 -3.41 5.98
N THR A 62 12.79 -3.90 6.92
CA THR A 62 13.25 -4.77 8.01
C THR A 62 12.57 -6.12 7.89
N ALA A 63 13.35 -7.21 7.97
CA ALA A 63 12.82 -8.56 7.90
C ALA A 63 11.78 -8.85 8.99
N GLY A 64 10.68 -9.49 8.60
CA GLY A 64 9.60 -9.92 9.50
C GLY A 64 8.66 -8.81 9.96
N ARG A 65 8.67 -7.64 9.30
CA ARG A 65 7.79 -6.52 9.65
C ARG A 65 7.51 -5.62 8.45
N ILE A 66 6.55 -4.73 8.63
CA ILE A 66 6.27 -3.60 7.74
C ILE A 66 7.00 -2.37 8.30
N GLU A 67 7.62 -1.55 7.46
CA GLU A 67 8.07 -0.19 7.83
C GLU A 67 7.25 0.84 7.05
N VAL A 68 6.59 1.75 7.74
CA VAL A 68 5.77 2.81 7.14
C VAL A 68 6.50 4.14 7.28
N CYS A 69 6.64 4.88 6.19
CA CYS A 69 7.45 6.09 6.14
C CYS A 69 6.75 7.23 5.39
N ASN A 70 6.93 8.47 5.84
CA ASN A 70 6.64 9.65 5.04
C ASN A 70 7.90 10.49 4.82
N ALA A 71 8.02 11.06 3.62
CA ALA A 71 8.99 12.09 3.34
C ALA A 71 8.58 12.85 2.07
N ALA A 72 9.25 13.97 1.82
CA ALA A 72 9.27 14.57 0.50
C ALA A 72 10.14 13.74 -0.45
N TYR A 73 9.55 12.76 -1.15
CA TYR A 73 10.23 11.88 -2.11
C TYR A 73 10.42 12.50 -3.50
N GLY A 74 10.02 13.76 -3.70
CA GLY A 74 10.11 14.48 -4.95
C GLY A 74 8.89 14.33 -5.84
N ASN A 75 8.90 15.06 -6.96
CA ASN A 75 7.83 15.09 -7.96
C ASN A 75 7.99 13.90 -8.92
N ASN A 76 7.60 12.72 -8.45
CA ASN A 76 7.85 11.41 -9.08
C ASN A 76 6.58 10.75 -9.65
N GLY A 77 5.43 11.40 -9.47
CA GLY A 77 4.12 11.01 -10.00
C GLY A 77 3.23 10.27 -9.01
N TRP A 78 3.70 9.87 -7.83
CA TRP A 78 2.95 8.99 -6.93
C TRP A 78 2.64 9.61 -5.57
N LEU A 79 1.47 9.25 -5.03
CA LEU A 79 0.99 9.62 -3.69
C LEU A 79 1.51 8.63 -2.64
N GLY A 80 1.38 7.34 -2.93
CA GLY A 80 1.89 6.25 -2.10
C GLY A 80 2.49 5.12 -2.93
N ILE A 81 3.38 4.35 -2.31
CA ILE A 81 3.84 3.06 -2.83
C ILE A 81 3.91 2.02 -1.72
N ALA A 82 3.56 0.79 -2.05
CA ALA A 82 3.86 -0.41 -1.28
C ALA A 82 4.94 -1.22 -2.00
N GLN A 83 5.97 -1.65 -1.26
CA GLN A 83 7.01 -2.52 -1.79
C GLN A 83 7.14 -3.76 -0.93
N ILE A 84 7.04 -4.93 -1.54
CA ILE A 84 7.25 -6.22 -0.87
C ILE A 84 8.47 -6.92 -1.43
N TRP A 85 9.18 -7.62 -0.55
CA TRP A 85 10.29 -8.47 -0.93
C TRP A 85 9.90 -9.92 -0.77
N LEU A 86 10.12 -10.67 -1.85
CA LEU A 86 9.68 -12.04 -1.97
C LEU A 86 10.87 -12.99 -2.01
N SER A 87 10.73 -14.11 -1.31
CA SER A 87 11.60 -15.29 -1.46
C SER A 87 10.73 -16.53 -1.59
N GLY A 88 10.79 -17.19 -2.74
CA GLY A 88 9.99 -18.41 -2.98
C GLY A 88 8.47 -18.19 -2.99
N GLY A 89 8.01 -16.96 -3.24
CA GLY A 89 6.58 -16.60 -3.25
C GLY A 89 6.06 -16.04 -1.91
N HIS A 90 6.86 -16.09 -0.84
CA HIS A 90 6.49 -15.50 0.45
C HIS A 90 7.15 -14.15 0.67
N ILE A 91 6.39 -13.25 1.33
CA ILE A 91 6.88 -11.94 1.77
C ILE A 91 7.82 -12.13 2.95
N SER A 92 9.00 -11.52 2.89
CA SER A 92 9.97 -11.50 4.00
C SER A 92 10.07 -10.15 4.71
N GLN A 93 9.71 -9.08 4.01
CA GLN A 93 9.73 -7.69 4.47
C GLN A 93 8.90 -6.85 3.52
N ALA A 94 8.33 -5.77 4.04
CA ALA A 94 7.51 -4.85 3.25
C ALA A 94 7.66 -3.42 3.75
N ILE A 95 7.36 -2.46 2.89
CA ILE A 95 7.31 -1.05 3.27
C ILE A 95 6.17 -0.33 2.57
N THR A 96 5.64 0.66 3.28
CA THR A 96 4.75 1.68 2.72
C THR A 96 5.46 3.02 2.77
N LYS A 97 5.39 3.78 1.68
CA LYS A 97 5.84 5.18 1.64
C LYS A 97 4.71 6.10 1.20
N VAL A 98 4.51 7.21 1.89
CA VAL A 98 3.59 8.29 1.51
C VAL A 98 4.35 9.58 1.21
N ASN A 99 4.01 10.25 0.10
CA ASN A 99 4.82 11.32 -0.48
C ASN A 99 4.36 12.72 -0.10
N ASP A 100 5.06 13.35 0.84
CA ASP A 100 4.75 14.72 1.27
C ASP A 100 4.97 15.77 0.18
N THR A 101 5.65 15.43 -0.92
CA THR A 101 5.74 16.35 -2.08
C THR A 101 4.36 16.61 -2.70
N TYR A 102 3.45 15.64 -2.57
CA TYR A 102 2.06 15.71 -2.99
C TYR A 102 1.13 15.99 -1.80
N PHE A 103 1.32 15.33 -0.67
CA PHE A 103 0.47 15.54 0.51
C PHE A 103 0.63 16.90 1.20
N ASN A 104 1.55 17.75 0.73
CA ASN A 104 1.62 19.17 1.09
C ASN A 104 0.96 20.11 0.06
N THR A 105 0.27 19.59 -0.96
CA THR A 105 -0.55 20.39 -1.89
C THR A 105 -2.00 20.46 -1.42
N ALA A 106 -2.72 21.50 -1.85
CA ALA A 106 -4.14 21.65 -1.51
C ALA A 106 -5.00 20.46 -1.99
N THR A 107 -4.65 19.86 -3.13
CA THR A 107 -5.40 18.73 -3.71
C THR A 107 -5.40 17.51 -2.79
N TYR A 108 -4.23 17.14 -2.24
CA TYR A 108 -4.07 15.87 -1.52
C TYR A 108 -3.95 16.04 -0.01
N ASN A 109 -3.72 17.25 0.50
CA ASN A 109 -3.61 17.50 1.94
C ASN A 109 -4.99 17.54 2.63
N THR A 110 -5.71 16.42 2.57
CA THR A 110 -7.00 16.22 3.22
C THR A 110 -6.97 14.94 4.05
N PRO A 111 -7.79 14.83 5.09
CA PRO A 111 -7.88 13.60 5.87
C PRO A 111 -8.29 12.37 5.04
N ALA A 112 -9.18 12.55 4.05
CA ALA A 112 -9.69 11.45 3.24
C ALA A 112 -8.61 10.84 2.35
N TRP A 113 -7.84 11.68 1.64
CA TRP A 113 -6.69 11.23 0.85
C TRP A 113 -5.62 10.55 1.72
N ARG A 114 -5.35 11.07 2.92
CA ARG A 114 -4.36 10.49 3.83
C ARG A 114 -4.80 9.12 4.36
N ARG A 115 -6.08 8.95 4.72
CA ARG A 115 -6.63 7.66 5.16
C ARG A 115 -6.63 6.63 4.04
N LEU A 116 -7.14 6.98 2.87
CA LEU A 116 -7.18 6.07 1.71
C LEU A 116 -5.80 5.54 1.37
N VAL A 117 -4.83 6.42 1.12
CA VAL A 117 -3.50 5.98 0.64
C VAL A 117 -2.74 5.21 1.71
N MET A 118 -2.83 5.60 2.98
CA MET A 118 -2.20 4.82 4.06
C MET A 118 -2.82 3.43 4.17
N CYS A 119 -4.15 3.34 4.16
CA CYS A 119 -4.88 2.08 4.26
C CYS A 119 -4.56 1.14 3.10
N GLN A 120 -4.62 1.65 1.87
CA GLN A 120 -4.42 0.87 0.64
C GLN A 120 -2.99 0.33 0.53
N GLU A 121 -1.98 1.18 0.72
CA GLU A 121 -0.59 0.76 0.54
C GLU A 121 -0.16 -0.23 1.63
N VAL A 122 -0.59 -0.03 2.88
CA VAL A 122 -0.40 -1.04 3.93
C VAL A 122 -1.16 -2.34 3.60
N GLY A 123 -2.35 -2.25 2.98
CA GLY A 123 -3.09 -3.39 2.44
C GLY A 123 -2.28 -4.27 1.49
N HIS A 124 -1.55 -3.63 0.58
CA HIS A 124 -0.66 -4.30 -0.36
C HIS A 124 0.54 -4.97 0.32
N ASP A 125 1.07 -4.40 1.42
CA ASP A 125 2.23 -4.94 2.14
C ASP A 125 1.98 -6.34 2.75
N PHE A 126 0.72 -6.74 2.89
CA PHE A 126 0.34 -8.09 3.32
C PHE A 126 -0.48 -8.86 2.27
N GLY A 127 -0.41 -8.45 1.00
CA GLY A 127 -0.80 -9.31 -0.12
C GLY A 127 -2.20 -9.08 -0.70
N LEU A 128 -2.92 -8.03 -0.30
CA LEU A 128 -4.16 -7.65 -0.99
C LEU A 128 -3.87 -6.97 -2.33
N ASP A 129 -4.75 -7.19 -3.31
CA ASP A 129 -4.84 -6.43 -4.56
C ASP A 129 -6.11 -5.59 -4.53
N HIS A 130 -6.31 -4.73 -5.53
CA HIS A 130 -7.48 -3.86 -5.60
C HIS A 130 -8.79 -4.63 -5.79
N GLN A 131 -9.89 -4.15 -5.18
CA GLN A 131 -11.27 -4.58 -5.46
C GLN A 131 -11.76 -4.06 -6.82
N ASP A 132 -11.46 -2.79 -7.10
CA ASP A 132 -11.69 -2.12 -8.38
C ASP A 132 -10.54 -1.13 -8.65
N GLU A 133 -10.24 -0.95 -9.92
CA GLU A 133 -9.12 -0.16 -10.43
C GLU A 133 -9.58 0.97 -11.35
N THR A 134 -10.89 1.16 -11.45
CA THR A 134 -11.54 2.20 -12.23
C THR A 134 -11.65 3.43 -11.36
N ASN A 135 -10.96 4.52 -11.72
CA ASN A 135 -10.76 5.62 -10.78
C ASN A 135 -11.94 6.59 -10.63
N ASN A 136 -13.03 6.39 -11.38
CA ASN A 136 -14.10 7.37 -11.57
C ASN A 136 -15.50 6.73 -11.63
N ASN A 137 -15.64 5.48 -11.16
CA ASN A 137 -16.94 4.87 -10.91
C ASN A 137 -17.32 5.03 -9.44
N THR A 138 -18.53 4.56 -9.12
CA THR A 138 -19.09 4.55 -7.77
C THR A 138 -18.17 3.78 -6.83
N ASN A 139 -17.79 4.41 -5.71
CA ASN A 139 -17.01 3.79 -4.67
C ASN A 139 -17.67 2.50 -4.13
N LEU A 140 -16.86 1.49 -3.84
CA LEU A 140 -17.25 0.23 -3.22
C LEU A 140 -17.28 0.30 -1.68
N GLY A 141 -16.79 1.40 -1.11
CA GLY A 141 -16.69 1.62 0.32
C GLY A 141 -15.50 0.89 0.94
N SER A 142 -14.40 0.75 0.19
CA SER A 142 -13.19 0.01 0.56
C SER A 142 -11.96 0.84 0.24
N CYS A 143 -10.97 0.84 1.12
CA CYS A 143 -9.67 1.43 0.80
C CYS A 143 -8.85 0.64 -0.21
N MET A 144 -9.27 -0.57 -0.57
CA MET A 144 -8.71 -1.33 -1.69
C MET A 144 -9.44 -1.05 -3.01
N ASP A 145 -10.35 -0.09 -3.04
CA ASP A 145 -10.98 0.43 -4.26
C ASP A 145 -10.33 1.75 -4.69
N TYR A 146 -9.78 1.74 -5.92
CA TYR A 146 -9.06 2.87 -6.47
C TYR A 146 -10.02 3.98 -6.92
N THR A 147 -9.94 5.14 -6.28
CA THR A 147 -10.88 6.24 -6.51
C THR A 147 -10.19 7.61 -6.66
N ASN A 148 -10.89 8.56 -7.29
CA ASN A 148 -10.57 9.98 -7.27
C ASN A 148 -11.39 10.78 -6.24
N ASP A 149 -12.27 10.12 -5.48
CA ASP A 149 -13.15 10.72 -4.48
C ASP A 149 -13.13 9.90 -3.17
N PRO A 150 -12.08 10.05 -2.33
CA PRO A 150 -11.89 9.17 -1.18
C PRO A 150 -13.00 9.23 -0.13
N ASP A 151 -13.58 10.41 0.15
CA ASP A 151 -14.65 10.60 1.12
C ASP A 151 -16.04 10.18 0.61
N GLY A 152 -16.17 10.00 -0.71
CA GLY A 152 -17.43 9.68 -1.37
C GLY A 152 -18.49 10.78 -1.21
N GLY A 153 -19.71 10.45 -1.58
CA GLY A 153 -20.83 11.36 -1.56
C GLY A 153 -20.77 12.41 -2.69
N PRO A 154 -21.17 13.66 -2.43
CA PRO A 154 -21.24 14.67 -3.49
C PRO A 154 -19.84 15.09 -3.97
N GLY A 155 -19.48 14.68 -5.20
CA GLY A 155 -18.19 15.05 -5.79
C GLY A 155 -17.64 13.96 -6.70
N GLY A 156 -17.98 12.71 -6.43
CA GLY A 156 -17.59 11.52 -7.19
C GLY A 156 -18.55 11.14 -8.32
N ALA A 157 -18.58 9.86 -8.63
CA ALA A 157 -19.35 9.31 -9.74
C ALA A 157 -20.87 9.40 -9.52
N VAL A 158 -21.31 9.27 -8.26
CA VAL A 158 -22.69 9.45 -7.80
C VAL A 158 -22.70 10.15 -6.45
N ASN A 159 -23.74 10.94 -6.14
CA ASN A 159 -23.75 11.85 -4.98
C ASN A 159 -23.88 11.16 -3.61
N ASP A 160 -24.05 9.85 -3.58
CA ASP A 160 -24.35 9.06 -2.39
C ASP A 160 -23.54 7.76 -2.33
N ASP A 161 -22.38 7.71 -3.00
CA ASP A 161 -21.47 6.57 -2.86
C ASP A 161 -20.77 6.56 -1.49
N PRO A 162 -20.35 5.38 -1.01
CA PRO A 162 -19.67 5.26 0.26
C PRO A 162 -18.25 5.85 0.23
N SER A 163 -17.70 6.13 1.42
CA SER A 163 -16.29 6.49 1.61
C SER A 163 -15.38 5.27 1.41
N ASN A 164 -14.27 5.46 0.70
CA ASN A 164 -13.20 4.46 0.51
C ASN A 164 -12.06 4.64 1.53
N GLU A 165 -12.28 5.34 2.63
CA GLU A 165 -11.19 5.64 3.59
C GLU A 165 -10.76 4.43 4.44
N HIS A 166 -11.52 3.34 4.42
CA HIS A 166 -11.38 2.19 5.33
C HIS A 166 -11.59 0.85 4.60
N PRO A 167 -11.08 -0.28 5.12
CA PRO A 167 -11.41 -1.60 4.60
C PRO A 167 -12.90 -1.92 4.79
N ASN A 168 -13.44 -2.76 3.91
CA ASN A 168 -14.80 -3.30 4.05
C ASN A 168 -14.79 -4.80 4.40
N THR A 169 -15.98 -5.37 4.57
CA THR A 169 -16.14 -6.80 4.86
C THR A 169 -15.43 -7.70 3.84
N HIS A 170 -15.44 -7.34 2.56
CA HIS A 170 -14.80 -8.13 1.53
C HIS A 170 -13.27 -8.16 1.68
N ASP A 171 -12.64 -7.05 2.10
CA ASP A 171 -11.21 -7.02 2.40
C ASP A 171 -10.87 -7.99 3.52
N TYR A 172 -11.66 -8.00 4.60
CA TYR A 172 -11.47 -8.93 5.72
C TYR A 172 -11.67 -10.40 5.29
N ASP A 173 -12.64 -10.68 4.42
CA ASP A 173 -12.84 -12.01 3.85
C ASP A 173 -11.62 -12.44 3.02
N GLN A 174 -11.01 -11.53 2.24
CA GLN A 174 -9.78 -11.82 1.49
C GLN A 174 -8.61 -12.10 2.44
N VAL A 175 -8.45 -11.33 3.52
CA VAL A 175 -7.43 -11.58 4.55
C VAL A 175 -7.59 -12.98 5.14
N GLN A 176 -8.81 -13.38 5.49
CA GLN A 176 -9.09 -14.73 5.98
C GLN A 176 -8.67 -15.80 4.95
N ILE A 177 -9.02 -15.60 3.68
CA ILE A 177 -8.65 -16.54 2.61
C ILE A 177 -7.13 -16.67 2.50
N ILE A 178 -6.39 -15.55 2.59
CA ILE A 178 -4.93 -15.53 2.48
C ILE A 178 -4.25 -16.20 3.69
N TYR A 179 -4.81 -16.12 4.89
CA TYR A 179 -4.11 -16.51 6.13
C TYR A 179 -4.72 -17.69 6.90
N SER A 180 -5.73 -18.35 6.34
CA SER A 180 -6.37 -19.53 6.94
C SER A 180 -5.69 -20.87 6.62
N HIS A 181 -4.65 -20.88 5.76
CA HIS A 181 -3.85 -22.06 5.46
C HIS A 181 -2.49 -22.05 6.16
N SER A 182 -1.77 -23.18 6.11
CA SER A 182 -0.46 -23.34 6.72
C SER A 182 0.60 -23.60 5.65
N ASP A 183 1.71 -22.85 5.71
CA ASP A 183 2.89 -23.01 4.83
C ASP A 183 4.01 -23.84 5.49
N GLY A 184 3.78 -24.38 6.69
CA GLY A 184 4.77 -25.18 7.42
C GLY A 184 5.80 -24.37 8.21
N GLY A 185 5.62 -23.05 8.33
CA GLY A 185 6.14 -22.25 9.45
C GLY A 185 7.55 -21.65 9.32
N ALA A 186 8.14 -21.60 8.12
CA ALA A 186 9.42 -20.91 7.92
C ALA A 186 9.20 -19.48 7.41
N ALA A 187 9.62 -18.48 8.20
CA ALA A 187 9.70 -17.10 7.72
C ALA A 187 10.70 -17.01 6.56
N ALA A 188 10.36 -16.24 5.53
CA ALA A 188 11.23 -16.00 4.40
C ALA A 188 12.50 -15.24 4.85
N ALA A 189 13.63 -15.55 4.22
CA ALA A 189 14.91 -14.95 4.58
C ALA A 189 14.93 -13.43 4.32
N ALA A 190 15.64 -12.69 5.17
CA ALA A 190 15.90 -11.27 4.99
C ALA A 190 16.60 -11.00 3.64
N ILE A 191 16.24 -9.90 3.00
CA ILE A 191 16.85 -9.47 1.74
C ILE A 191 17.49 -8.10 1.98
N ASP A 192 18.82 -8.03 2.01
CA ASP A 192 19.49 -6.72 2.07
C ASP A 192 19.37 -6.04 0.71
N SER A 193 18.56 -4.98 0.67
CA SER A 193 18.30 -4.19 -0.52
C SER A 193 17.85 -2.79 -0.14
N ASP A 194 18.11 -1.84 -1.03
CA ASP A 194 17.51 -0.52 -0.95
C ASP A 194 16.01 -0.57 -1.28
N ALA A 195 15.32 0.49 -0.89
CA ALA A 195 13.92 0.75 -1.22
C ALA A 195 13.84 1.93 -2.19
N PRO A 196 13.92 1.72 -3.51
CA PRO A 196 13.96 2.82 -4.48
C PRO A 196 12.62 3.54 -4.61
N ASP A 197 12.68 4.86 -4.86
CA ASP A 197 11.52 5.75 -4.98
C ASP A 197 11.13 6.05 -6.44
N HIS A 198 12.02 5.78 -7.40
CA HIS A 198 11.85 6.18 -8.79
C HIS A 198 11.45 5.00 -9.69
N PRO A 199 10.50 5.21 -10.63
CA PRO A 199 10.05 4.16 -11.56
C PRO A 199 11.16 3.50 -12.38
N SER A 200 12.22 4.24 -12.72
CA SER A 200 13.38 3.71 -13.44
C SER A 200 14.17 2.64 -12.67
N GLN A 201 13.93 2.51 -11.37
CA GLN A 201 14.63 1.59 -10.47
C GLN A 201 13.77 0.39 -10.06
N TRP A 202 12.47 0.38 -10.37
CA TRP A 202 11.54 -0.69 -9.97
C TRP A 202 11.57 -1.91 -10.90
N GLY A 203 12.39 -1.87 -11.95
CA GLY A 203 12.55 -2.98 -12.88
C GLY A 203 11.46 -3.00 -13.95
N ARG A 204 10.90 -4.18 -14.21
CA ARG A 204 9.96 -4.43 -15.30
C ARG A 204 8.53 -4.14 -14.89
N LEU A 205 7.77 -3.43 -15.72
CA LEU A 205 6.32 -3.32 -15.57
C LEU A 205 5.65 -4.69 -15.82
N MET A 206 4.92 -5.17 -14.82
CA MET A 206 4.23 -6.47 -14.84
C MET A 206 2.74 -6.34 -15.10
N ARG A 207 2.09 -5.33 -14.50
CA ARG A 207 0.66 -5.07 -14.59
C ARG A 207 0.40 -3.58 -14.69
N GLN A 208 -0.63 -3.20 -15.45
CA GLN A 208 -1.16 -1.85 -15.46
C GLN A 208 -2.68 -1.90 -15.69
N ASN A 209 -3.42 -1.01 -15.05
CA ASN A 209 -4.82 -0.80 -15.40
C ASN A 209 -4.94 -0.04 -16.74
N LYS A 210 -6.16 0.09 -17.25
CA LYS A 210 -6.44 0.71 -18.56
C LYS A 210 -5.92 2.14 -18.65
N ASP A 211 -6.03 2.89 -17.56
CA ASP A 211 -5.69 4.31 -17.49
C ASP A 211 -4.26 4.56 -16.99
N ARG A 212 -3.49 3.48 -16.74
CA ARG A 212 -2.09 3.48 -16.28
C ARG A 212 -1.87 4.22 -14.96
N ARG A 213 -2.92 4.32 -14.15
CA ARG A 213 -2.93 4.95 -12.82
C ARG A 213 -2.78 3.94 -11.68
N ILE A 214 -2.77 2.65 -12.01
CA ILE A 214 -2.31 1.57 -11.14
C ILE A 214 -1.30 0.77 -11.94
N GLN A 215 -0.12 0.55 -11.35
CA GLN A 215 0.95 -0.21 -11.97
C GLN A 215 1.67 -1.06 -10.94
N VAL A 216 2.05 -2.27 -11.35
CA VAL A 216 2.88 -3.18 -10.55
C VAL A 216 4.19 -3.42 -11.29
N PHE A 217 5.30 -3.16 -10.62
CA PHE A 217 6.65 -3.39 -11.14
C PHE A 217 7.32 -4.56 -10.42
N GLU A 218 8.22 -5.26 -11.12
CA GLU A 218 9.05 -6.34 -10.58
C GLU A 218 10.53 -6.07 -10.84
N LEU A 219 11.31 -6.03 -9.77
CA LEU A 219 12.77 -6.02 -9.79
C LEU A 219 13.30 -7.39 -9.38
N ASP A 220 13.98 -8.08 -10.29
CA ASP A 220 14.68 -9.34 -9.99
C ASP A 220 15.94 -9.04 -9.15
N LEU A 221 16.03 -9.67 -7.97
CA LEU A 221 17.15 -9.55 -7.03
C LEU A 221 18.07 -10.79 -7.07
N GLY A 222 17.82 -11.70 -8.01
CA GLY A 222 18.52 -12.95 -8.19
C GLY A 222 18.20 -14.00 -7.13
N GLN A 223 18.55 -15.26 -7.44
CA GLN A 223 18.37 -16.41 -6.54
C GLN A 223 16.90 -16.65 -6.13
N GLY A 224 15.96 -16.40 -7.05
CA GLY A 224 14.52 -16.56 -6.79
C GLY A 224 13.94 -15.50 -5.85
N ARG A 225 14.66 -14.41 -5.61
CA ARG A 225 14.21 -13.25 -4.84
C ARG A 225 13.82 -12.14 -5.79
N LYS A 226 12.79 -11.39 -5.42
CA LYS A 226 12.32 -10.24 -6.18
C LYS A 226 11.76 -9.18 -5.24
N MET A 227 11.71 -7.94 -5.71
CA MET A 227 10.93 -6.88 -5.10
C MET A 227 9.78 -6.55 -6.04
N LEU A 228 8.58 -6.44 -5.50
CA LEU A 228 7.45 -5.89 -6.22
C LEU A 228 7.12 -4.50 -5.70
N THR A 229 6.60 -3.63 -6.57
CA THR A 229 6.19 -2.27 -6.20
C THR A 229 4.82 -1.99 -6.78
N HIS A 230 3.84 -1.78 -5.90
CA HIS A 230 2.56 -1.15 -6.22
C HIS A 230 2.69 0.35 -6.14
N VAL A 231 1.90 1.05 -6.95
CA VAL A 231 2.00 2.49 -7.06
C VAL A 231 0.61 3.10 -7.10
N PHE A 232 0.34 3.95 -6.12
CA PHE A 232 -0.76 4.90 -6.15
C PHE A 232 -0.31 6.16 -6.88
N TRP A 233 -0.72 6.30 -8.15
CA TRP A 233 -0.35 7.47 -8.94
C TRP A 233 -1.21 8.69 -8.56
N ALA A 234 -0.60 9.87 -8.56
CA ALA A 234 -1.31 11.13 -8.47
C ALA A 234 -2.12 11.37 -9.75
N ASP A 235 -3.25 12.07 -9.63
CA ASP A 235 -4.03 12.52 -10.77
C ASP A 235 -3.34 13.72 -11.44
N GLU A 236 -2.71 13.49 -12.60
CA GLU A 236 -2.02 14.52 -13.39
C GLU A 236 -2.94 15.67 -13.84
N GLU A 237 -4.25 15.46 -13.95
CA GLU A 237 -5.20 16.50 -14.37
C GLU A 237 -5.59 17.43 -13.21
N ASN A 238 -5.57 16.90 -11.98
CA ASN A 238 -6.00 17.58 -10.76
C ASN A 238 -4.83 18.00 -9.84
N ASP A 239 -3.60 17.62 -10.15
CA ASP A 239 -2.40 17.97 -9.37
C ASP A 239 -1.97 19.45 -9.51
N GLY A 240 -2.64 20.22 -10.37
CA GLY A 240 -2.36 21.65 -10.63
C GLY A 240 -0.97 21.92 -11.22
N ARG A 241 -0.19 20.88 -11.52
CA ARG A 241 1.19 20.92 -12.02
C ARG A 241 1.31 20.36 -13.44
N GLY A 242 0.24 19.78 -14.00
CA GLY A 242 0.14 19.32 -15.39
C GLY A 242 0.38 20.35 -16.51
N ASN A 243 0.65 21.63 -16.19
CA ASN A 243 0.94 22.68 -17.19
C ASN A 243 2.42 22.83 -17.59
N ASP A 244 3.36 22.15 -16.92
CA ASP A 244 4.80 22.31 -17.20
C ASP A 244 5.40 21.25 -18.15
N LYS A 245 4.56 20.42 -18.79
CA LYS A 245 5.00 19.46 -19.82
C LYS A 245 4.17 19.59 -21.10
N LYS A 246 4.37 20.68 -21.82
CA LYS A 246 4.19 20.74 -23.29
C LYS A 246 5.49 21.15 -23.96
#